data_AF-A0AAU3BQV4-F1
#
_entry.id   AF-A0AAU3BQV4-F1
#
_cell.length_a   1.000
_cell.length_b   1.000
_cell.length_c   1.000
_cell.angle_alpha   90.00
_cell.angle_beta   90.00
_cell.angle_gamma   90.00
#
_symmetry.space_group_name_H-M   'P 1'
#
loop_
_entity.id
_entity.type
_entity.pdbx_description
1 polymer ?
#
loop_
_entity_poly.entity_id
_entity_poly.type
_entity_poly.pdbx_seq_one_letter_code
_entity_poly.pdbx_strand_id
1 'polypeptide(L)'
;MTHGGPLAVEAPVIREPLHAPVAHLVRGGVIEGIHYGSVVVLAADGSVDLQIGDIEAAFYPRSALKPVQAVAMLRAGLPLDGELLALAAASHSGEERHLAGTRRILESAGLPEERLRNIADLPFDPVVREAWIREGRLPSRLAQNCSGKHAAMLYTARLNGWSLDDYLDPAHPLQRTIAQAVEDLTGQAVAQVTVDGCGAPLFSVSLHGLARAAVRIAGAAPGTPEARVADAMRDHAEMASGSGRDVAALMRAVPGLLAKDGFEGVQVAALPDGRAVAVKIADGADRARVPVAAAALARAGVDPAALAEFAGAPLLGGGAVVGSVRPVRALDPLARPAYA
;
A
#
# COMPACT_ATOMS: atom_id res chain seq x y z
N MET A 1 14.40 25.04 33.06
CA MET A 1 13.73 23.78 32.68
C MET A 1 12.51 24.13 31.86
N THR A 2 12.67 24.25 30.54
CA THR A 2 11.54 24.43 29.62
C THR A 2 10.98 23.05 29.33
N HIS A 3 9.86 22.70 29.98
CA HIS A 3 9.05 21.58 29.56
C HIS A 3 8.47 21.90 28.18
N GLY A 4 9.15 21.48 27.12
CA GLY A 4 8.55 21.36 25.81
C GLY A 4 7.46 20.30 25.91
N GLY A 5 6.19 20.73 25.94
CA GLY A 5 5.08 19.83 25.65
C GLY A 5 5.31 19.17 24.29
N PRO A 6 4.73 17.99 24.02
CA PRO A 6 4.86 17.35 22.72
C PRO A 6 4.48 18.37 21.64
N LEU A 7 5.42 18.67 20.73
CA LEU A 7 5.17 19.52 19.57
C LEU A 7 3.91 18.99 18.89
N ALA A 8 2.94 19.87 18.63
CA ALA A 8 1.73 19.49 17.93
C ALA A 8 2.14 18.85 16.60
N VAL A 9 1.66 17.62 16.38
CA VAL A 9 1.97 16.85 15.20
C VAL A 9 1.27 17.54 14.01
N GLU A 10 2.02 18.25 13.17
CA GLU A 10 1.45 19.07 12.08
C GLU A 10 0.85 18.19 10.97
N ALA A 11 -0.22 18.66 10.33
CA ALA A 11 -0.78 18.01 9.15
C ALA A 11 -0.07 18.49 7.87
N PRO A 12 0.09 17.63 6.85
CA PRO A 12 0.66 18.05 5.58
C PRO A 12 -0.26 19.05 4.87
N VAL A 13 0.34 19.98 4.12
CA VAL A 13 -0.41 21.05 3.46
C VAL A 13 -1.17 20.52 2.25
N ILE A 14 -2.48 20.82 2.18
CA ILE A 14 -3.29 20.58 0.98
C ILE A 14 -2.99 21.67 -0.04
N ARG A 15 -2.26 21.31 -1.09
CA ARG A 15 -1.88 22.20 -2.20
C ARG A 15 -1.58 21.37 -3.45
N GLU A 16 -1.44 22.04 -4.59
CA GLU A 16 -0.92 21.40 -5.79
C GLU A 16 0.48 20.80 -5.51
N PRO A 17 0.68 19.48 -5.72
CA PRO A 17 1.98 18.87 -5.54
C PRO A 17 2.94 19.27 -6.66
N LEU A 18 4.16 19.64 -6.30
CA LEU A 18 5.22 19.98 -7.26
C LEU A 18 5.92 18.70 -7.78
N HIS A 19 5.18 17.89 -8.53
CA HIS A 19 5.70 16.66 -9.14
C HIS A 19 6.80 16.96 -10.18
N ALA A 20 7.79 16.07 -10.28
CA ALA A 20 8.91 16.17 -11.23
C ALA A 20 8.95 14.93 -12.14
N PRO A 21 9.69 14.94 -13.26
CA PRO A 21 9.88 13.75 -14.08
C PRO A 21 10.48 12.58 -13.27
N VAL A 22 9.84 11.41 -13.33
CA VAL A 22 10.28 10.18 -12.63
C VAL A 22 10.55 9.02 -13.59
N ALA A 23 9.94 9.02 -14.77
CA ALA A 23 10.23 8.04 -15.81
C ALA A 23 9.94 8.58 -17.22
N HIS A 24 10.59 7.99 -18.22
CA HIS A 24 10.37 8.25 -19.64
C HIS A 24 9.81 7.01 -20.32
N LEU A 25 8.78 7.18 -21.15
CA LEU A 25 8.38 6.19 -22.13
C LEU A 25 9.22 6.40 -23.38
N VAL A 26 10.03 5.40 -23.74
CA VAL A 26 10.95 5.47 -24.88
C VAL A 26 10.49 4.51 -25.96
N ARG A 27 10.33 4.99 -27.20
CA ARG A 27 10.03 4.19 -28.40
C ARG A 27 11.02 4.51 -29.50
N GLY A 28 11.64 3.48 -30.09
CA GLY A 28 12.59 3.66 -31.19
C GLY A 28 13.76 4.57 -30.84
N GLY A 29 14.13 4.67 -29.55
CA GLY A 29 15.15 5.59 -29.06
C GLY A 29 14.68 7.02 -28.74
N VAL A 30 13.43 7.38 -29.07
CA VAL A 30 12.85 8.70 -28.79
C VAL A 30 12.06 8.65 -27.48
N ILE A 31 12.23 9.66 -26.62
CA ILE A 31 11.34 9.89 -25.47
C ILE A 31 10.00 10.41 -26.02
N GLU A 32 8.99 9.55 -26.05
CA GLU A 32 7.65 9.90 -26.55
C GLU A 32 6.69 10.33 -25.42
N GLY A 33 7.01 9.97 -24.17
CA GLY A 33 6.23 10.34 -23.01
C GLY A 33 7.07 10.52 -21.76
N ILE A 34 6.61 11.38 -20.85
CA ILE A 34 7.25 11.65 -19.56
C ILE A 34 6.21 11.44 -18.47
N HIS A 35 6.51 10.57 -17.52
CA HIS A 35 5.73 10.42 -16.30
C HIS A 35 6.28 11.37 -15.24
N TYR A 36 5.40 12.20 -14.72
CA TYR A 36 5.66 13.04 -13.56
C TYR A 36 5.22 12.33 -12.29
N GLY A 37 5.87 12.63 -11.18
CA GLY A 37 5.52 12.08 -9.88
C GLY A 37 6.39 12.62 -8.77
N SER A 38 6.28 11.97 -7.62
CA SER A 38 7.14 12.18 -6.47
C SER A 38 7.70 10.85 -5.98
N VAL A 39 8.96 10.87 -5.54
CA VAL A 39 9.66 9.72 -4.96
C VAL A 39 10.39 10.17 -3.72
N VAL A 40 10.30 9.38 -2.65
CA VAL A 40 11.16 9.50 -1.48
C VAL A 40 11.88 8.18 -1.25
N VAL A 41 13.17 8.24 -0.96
CA VAL A 41 13.99 7.13 -0.47
C VAL A 41 14.50 7.52 0.92
N LEU A 42 14.17 6.70 1.92
CA LEU A 42 14.64 6.85 3.29
C LEU A 42 15.84 5.94 3.53
N ALA A 43 16.88 6.49 4.17
CA ALA A 43 17.99 5.73 4.71
C ALA A 43 17.60 5.00 6.01
N ALA A 44 18.46 4.10 6.48
CA ALA A 44 18.24 3.30 7.69
C ALA A 44 18.04 4.14 8.96
N ASP A 45 18.61 5.34 9.02
CA ASP A 45 18.46 6.29 10.13
C ASP A 45 17.19 7.16 10.03
N GLY A 46 16.37 6.95 9.00
CA GLY A 46 15.15 7.70 8.73
C GLY A 46 15.38 9.03 7.99
N SER A 47 16.62 9.39 7.65
CA SER A 47 16.91 10.55 6.82
C SER A 47 16.48 10.34 5.37
N VAL A 48 16.19 11.43 4.65
CA VAL A 48 15.85 11.39 3.23
C VAL A 48 17.14 11.33 2.42
N ASP A 49 17.45 10.16 1.85
CA ASP A 49 18.60 9.94 0.96
C ASP A 49 18.33 10.44 -0.46
N LEU A 50 17.08 10.34 -0.93
CA LEU A 50 16.65 10.91 -2.20
C LEU A 50 15.23 11.45 -2.11
N GLN A 51 15.04 12.63 -2.70
CA GLN A 51 13.73 13.21 -2.99
C GLN A 51 13.66 13.61 -4.47
N ILE A 52 12.61 13.19 -5.15
CA ILE A 52 12.23 13.68 -6.48
C ILE A 52 10.81 14.24 -6.37
N GLY A 53 10.60 15.46 -6.86
CA GLY A 53 9.30 16.14 -6.76
C GLY A 53 8.94 16.49 -5.31
N ASP A 54 7.65 16.44 -5.02
CA ASP A 54 7.06 16.91 -3.78
C ASP A 54 6.57 15.77 -2.91
N ILE A 55 7.22 15.61 -1.75
CA ILE A 55 6.94 14.50 -0.83
C ILE A 55 6.10 14.93 0.37
N GLU A 56 5.78 16.24 0.48
CA GLU A 56 5.14 16.85 1.66
C GLU A 56 3.71 17.33 1.40
N ALA A 57 3.31 17.54 0.14
CA ALA A 57 1.91 17.81 -0.18
C ALA A 57 0.99 16.67 0.28
N ALA A 58 -0.14 17.04 0.88
CA ALA A 58 -1.16 16.08 1.28
C ALA A 58 -1.73 15.36 0.05
N PHE A 59 -1.76 14.03 0.10
CA PHE A 59 -2.43 13.21 -0.91
C PHE A 59 -3.16 12.05 -0.22
N TYR A 60 -4.01 11.36 -0.97
CA TYR A 60 -4.65 10.15 -0.48
C TYR A 60 -3.83 8.91 -0.92
N PRO A 61 -3.22 8.17 0.02
CA PRO A 61 -2.44 6.96 -0.29
C PRO A 61 -3.33 5.75 -0.64
N ARG A 62 -4.65 5.88 -0.47
CA ARG A 62 -5.65 4.85 -0.79
C ARG A 62 -5.28 3.54 -0.08
N SER A 63 -5.28 2.42 -0.81
CA SER A 63 -4.98 1.10 -0.25
C SER A 63 -3.56 0.94 0.30
N ALA A 64 -2.63 1.88 0.05
CA ALA A 64 -1.28 1.82 0.63
C ALA A 64 -1.27 2.00 2.16
N LEU A 65 -2.34 2.56 2.75
CA LEU A 65 -2.49 2.69 4.21
C LEU A 65 -3.05 1.44 4.91
N LYS A 66 -3.46 0.39 4.19
CA LYS A 66 -4.09 -0.78 4.83
C LYS A 66 -3.23 -1.51 5.87
N PRO A 67 -1.89 -1.57 5.77
CA PRO A 67 -1.07 -2.09 6.86
C PRO A 67 -1.28 -1.32 8.17
N VAL A 68 -1.38 0.01 8.10
CA VAL A 68 -1.67 0.88 9.25
C VAL A 68 -3.06 0.59 9.84
N GLN A 69 -4.06 0.37 8.98
CA GLN A 69 -5.42 0.02 9.41
C GLN A 69 -5.45 -1.35 10.12
N ALA A 70 -4.70 -2.33 9.63
CA ALA A 70 -4.56 -3.64 10.26
C ALA A 70 -3.85 -3.53 11.62
N VAL A 71 -2.80 -2.71 11.74
CA VAL A 71 -2.14 -2.42 13.02
C VAL A 71 -3.14 -1.82 14.02
N ALA A 72 -3.94 -0.84 13.58
CA ALA A 72 -4.96 -0.22 14.44
C ALA A 72 -5.95 -1.26 14.99
N MET A 73 -6.40 -2.18 14.14
CA MET A 73 -7.33 -3.24 14.54
C MET A 73 -6.68 -4.26 15.50
N LEU A 74 -5.42 -4.63 15.28
CA LEU A 74 -4.68 -5.48 16.24
C LEU A 74 -4.48 -4.79 17.59
N ARG A 75 -4.14 -3.49 17.59
CA ARG A 75 -4.06 -2.68 18.82
C ARG A 75 -5.41 -2.60 19.54
N ALA A 76 -6.52 -2.71 18.80
CA ALA A 76 -7.89 -2.79 19.31
C ALA A 76 -8.36 -4.23 19.64
N GLY A 77 -7.45 -5.20 19.67
CA GLY A 77 -7.72 -6.56 20.13
C GLY A 77 -8.17 -7.56 19.05
N LEU A 78 -8.09 -7.22 17.77
CA LEU A 78 -8.39 -8.17 16.67
C LEU A 78 -7.47 -9.41 16.77
N PRO A 79 -8.01 -10.64 16.91
CA PRO A 79 -7.19 -11.84 17.13
C PRO A 79 -6.88 -12.56 15.81
N LEU A 80 -6.62 -11.83 14.73
CA LEU A 80 -6.21 -12.41 13.45
C LEU A 80 -4.70 -12.58 13.38
N ASP A 81 -4.26 -13.62 12.68
CA ASP A 81 -2.87 -13.92 12.35
C ASP A 81 -2.76 -14.49 10.93
N GLY A 82 -1.52 -14.75 10.50
CA GLY A 82 -1.19 -15.39 9.23
C GLY A 82 -1.95 -14.84 8.03
N GLU A 83 -2.51 -15.74 7.22
CA GLU A 83 -3.22 -15.42 5.98
C GLU A 83 -4.45 -14.50 6.18
N LEU A 84 -5.16 -14.59 7.31
CA LEU A 84 -6.35 -13.78 7.57
C LEU A 84 -5.97 -12.36 8.00
N LEU A 85 -4.86 -12.20 8.73
CA LEU A 85 -4.30 -10.88 9.04
C LEU A 85 -3.74 -10.21 7.77
N ALA A 86 -3.07 -10.97 6.90
CA ALA A 86 -2.63 -10.48 5.59
C ALA A 86 -3.83 -9.98 4.76
N LEU A 87 -4.93 -10.75 4.76
CA LEU A 87 -6.18 -10.38 4.08
C LEU A 87 -6.84 -9.12 4.68
N ALA A 88 -6.73 -8.90 5.99
CA ALA A 88 -7.20 -7.67 6.63
C ALA A 88 -6.45 -6.41 6.14
N ALA A 89 -5.19 -6.56 5.71
CA ALA A 89 -4.39 -5.50 5.11
C ALA A 89 -4.51 -5.44 3.57
N ALA A 90 -5.41 -6.21 2.96
CA ALA A 90 -5.35 -6.48 1.53
C ALA A 90 -6.13 -5.50 0.64
N SER A 91 -5.65 -5.41 -0.60
CA SER A 91 -6.49 -5.04 -1.75
C SER A 91 -6.49 -6.22 -2.72
N HIS A 92 -7.28 -7.25 -2.41
CA HIS A 92 -7.13 -8.57 -3.00
C HIS A 92 -7.65 -8.68 -4.43
N SER A 93 -7.11 -9.62 -5.20
CA SER A 93 -7.50 -9.91 -6.59
C SER A 93 -8.91 -10.50 -6.74
N GLY A 94 -9.51 -11.00 -5.65
CA GLY A 94 -10.85 -11.61 -5.68
C GLY A 94 -10.84 -13.10 -6.03
N GLU A 95 -9.67 -13.74 -5.99
CA GLU A 95 -9.53 -15.20 -6.07
C GLU A 95 -10.30 -15.90 -4.94
N GLU A 96 -10.71 -17.16 -5.15
CA GLU A 96 -11.52 -17.92 -4.19
C GLU A 96 -10.87 -18.02 -2.79
N ARG A 97 -9.54 -18.07 -2.70
CA ARG A 97 -8.81 -18.03 -1.41
C ARG A 97 -9.14 -16.78 -0.59
N HIS A 98 -9.31 -15.63 -1.25
CA HIS A 98 -9.64 -14.38 -0.59
C HIS A 98 -11.10 -14.38 -0.13
N LEU A 99 -12.01 -14.86 -0.98
CA LEU A 99 -13.44 -14.96 -0.65
C LEU A 99 -13.64 -15.91 0.55
N ALA A 100 -13.00 -17.08 0.52
CA ALA A 100 -13.01 -18.04 1.62
C ALA A 100 -12.39 -17.44 2.90
N GLY A 101 -11.28 -16.71 2.79
CA GLY A 101 -10.68 -16.01 3.92
C GLY A 101 -11.61 -14.94 4.53
N THR A 102 -12.26 -14.13 3.70
CA THR A 102 -13.23 -13.11 4.15
C THR A 102 -14.39 -13.77 4.88
N ARG A 103 -14.93 -14.89 4.37
CA ARG A 103 -15.97 -15.66 5.06
C ARG A 103 -15.50 -16.17 6.42
N ARG A 104 -14.30 -16.75 6.49
CA ARG A 104 -13.72 -17.23 7.77
C ARG A 104 -13.56 -16.11 8.81
N ILE A 105 -13.20 -14.90 8.38
CA ILE A 105 -13.14 -13.74 9.29
C ILE A 105 -14.54 -13.39 9.82
N LEU A 106 -15.55 -13.35 8.93
CA LEU A 106 -16.94 -13.07 9.32
C LEU A 106 -17.51 -14.17 10.24
N GLU A 107 -17.27 -15.45 9.93
CA GLU A 107 -17.64 -16.61 10.74
C GLU A 107 -17.01 -16.53 12.14
N SER A 108 -15.74 -16.16 12.24
CA SER A 108 -15.05 -15.94 13.52
C SER A 108 -15.67 -14.81 14.35
N ALA A 109 -16.30 -13.85 13.70
CA ALA A 109 -17.08 -12.79 14.35
C ALA A 109 -18.54 -13.17 14.62
N GLY A 110 -19.01 -14.33 14.14
CA GLY A 110 -20.42 -14.74 14.18
C GLY A 110 -21.33 -13.84 13.34
N LEU A 111 -20.83 -13.31 12.22
CA LEU A 111 -21.53 -12.38 11.35
C LEU A 111 -21.74 -12.98 9.94
N PRO A 112 -22.86 -12.68 9.27
CA PRO A 112 -23.07 -13.11 7.90
C PRO A 112 -22.57 -12.07 6.89
N GLU A 113 -22.45 -12.45 5.61
CA GLU A 113 -21.90 -11.61 4.53
C GLU A 113 -22.67 -10.28 4.33
N GLU A 114 -23.96 -10.25 4.64
CA GLU A 114 -24.83 -9.07 4.48
C GLU A 114 -24.43 -7.91 5.40
N ARG A 115 -23.59 -8.16 6.42
CA ARG A 115 -23.04 -7.09 7.27
C ARG A 115 -21.96 -6.28 6.56
N LEU A 116 -21.38 -6.78 5.46
CA LEU A 116 -20.42 -6.01 4.66
C LEU A 116 -21.08 -4.73 4.14
N ARG A 117 -20.46 -3.58 4.40
CA ARG A 117 -20.93 -2.27 3.97
C ARG A 117 -20.12 -1.70 2.80
N ASN A 118 -19.07 -2.40 2.34
CA ASN A 118 -18.39 -2.04 1.10
C ASN A 118 -19.28 -2.22 -0.12
N ILE A 119 -18.96 -1.52 -1.22
CA ILE A 119 -19.70 -1.65 -2.48
C ILE A 119 -19.68 -3.10 -3.01
N ALA A 120 -20.70 -3.46 -3.79
CA ALA A 120 -20.64 -4.66 -4.61
C ALA A 120 -19.79 -4.37 -5.85
N ASP A 121 -18.88 -5.28 -6.18
CA ASP A 121 -18.00 -5.15 -7.34
C ASP A 121 -17.66 -6.54 -7.91
N LEU A 122 -17.03 -6.57 -9.06
CA LEU A 122 -16.43 -7.77 -9.62
C LEU A 122 -15.01 -7.98 -9.04
N PRO A 123 -14.42 -9.19 -9.17
CA PRO A 123 -13.02 -9.41 -8.84
C PRO A 123 -12.10 -8.38 -9.53
N PHE A 124 -11.05 -7.95 -8.83
CA PHE A 124 -10.13 -6.94 -9.33
C PHE A 124 -9.20 -7.49 -10.41
N ASP A 125 -8.76 -8.74 -10.28
CA ASP A 125 -7.89 -9.36 -11.28
C ASP A 125 -8.64 -9.61 -12.59
N PRO A 126 -8.10 -9.19 -13.75
CA PRO A 126 -8.79 -9.35 -15.03
C PRO A 126 -9.13 -10.80 -15.38
N VAL A 127 -8.25 -11.76 -15.09
CA VAL A 127 -8.46 -13.18 -15.42
C VAL A 127 -9.55 -13.76 -14.51
N VAL A 128 -9.48 -13.47 -13.20
CA VAL A 128 -10.51 -13.89 -12.25
C VAL A 128 -11.87 -13.26 -12.59
N ARG A 129 -11.88 -11.99 -12.97
CA ARG A 129 -13.08 -11.26 -13.40
C ARG A 129 -13.70 -11.86 -14.65
N GLU A 130 -12.90 -12.22 -15.64
CA GLU A 130 -13.40 -12.86 -16.85
C GLU A 130 -14.03 -14.22 -16.56
N ALA A 131 -13.39 -15.05 -15.73
CA ALA A 131 -13.96 -16.32 -15.29
C ALA A 131 -15.29 -16.10 -14.54
N TRP A 132 -15.32 -15.15 -13.61
CA TRP A 132 -16.52 -14.77 -12.85
C TRP A 132 -17.71 -14.41 -13.76
N ILE A 133 -17.47 -13.61 -14.80
CA ILE A 133 -18.50 -13.21 -15.77
C ILE A 133 -18.94 -14.41 -16.62
N ARG A 134 -18.02 -15.27 -17.07
CA ARG A 134 -18.35 -16.49 -17.83
C ARG A 134 -19.22 -17.46 -17.03
N GLU A 135 -19.03 -17.51 -15.71
CA GLU A 135 -19.85 -18.28 -14.77
C GLU A 135 -21.23 -17.64 -14.51
N GLY A 136 -21.52 -16.46 -15.05
CA GLY A 136 -22.78 -15.75 -14.85
C GLY A 136 -22.93 -15.11 -13.46
N ARG A 137 -21.84 -14.96 -12.71
CA ARG A 137 -21.87 -14.39 -11.36
C ARG A 137 -21.99 -12.86 -11.41
N LEU A 138 -22.84 -12.31 -10.56
CA LEU A 138 -23.05 -10.87 -10.44
C LEU A 138 -21.97 -10.20 -9.56
N PRO A 139 -21.80 -8.87 -9.62
CA PRO A 139 -21.00 -8.14 -8.64
C PRO A 139 -21.45 -8.44 -7.21
N SER A 140 -20.52 -8.58 -6.27
CA SER A 140 -20.82 -8.86 -4.87
C SER A 140 -19.90 -8.10 -3.92
N ARG A 141 -20.36 -7.90 -2.68
CA ARG A 141 -19.54 -7.26 -1.64
C ARG A 141 -18.35 -8.13 -1.24
N LEU A 142 -18.50 -9.44 -1.35
CA LEU A 142 -17.42 -10.39 -1.06
C LEU A 142 -16.30 -10.34 -2.12
N ALA A 143 -16.67 -10.16 -3.39
CA ALA A 143 -15.71 -10.11 -4.51
C ALA A 143 -14.92 -8.79 -4.56
N GLN A 144 -15.47 -7.71 -4.03
CA GLN A 144 -14.82 -6.40 -3.98
C GLN A 144 -13.49 -6.49 -3.20
N ASN A 145 -12.43 -5.91 -3.76
CA ASN A 145 -11.04 -6.09 -3.30
C ASN A 145 -10.72 -5.64 -1.87
N CYS A 146 -11.63 -4.97 -1.17
CA CYS A 146 -11.47 -4.57 0.23
C CYS A 146 -12.30 -5.44 1.19
N SER A 147 -13.00 -6.47 0.72
CA SER A 147 -13.93 -7.24 1.56
C SER A 147 -13.25 -7.84 2.80
N GLY A 148 -12.00 -8.30 2.67
CA GLY A 148 -11.17 -8.78 3.78
C GLY A 148 -10.97 -7.74 4.89
N LYS A 149 -10.60 -6.51 4.52
CA LYS A 149 -10.49 -5.36 5.45
C LYS A 149 -11.85 -5.07 6.11
N HIS A 150 -12.94 -5.07 5.34
CA HIS A 150 -14.27 -4.80 5.89
C HIS A 150 -14.74 -5.89 6.88
N ALA A 151 -14.42 -7.16 6.62
CA ALA A 151 -14.67 -8.25 7.57
C ALA A 151 -13.84 -8.06 8.86
N ALA A 152 -12.57 -7.67 8.76
CA ALA A 152 -11.74 -7.37 9.93
C ALA A 152 -12.25 -6.16 10.73
N MET A 153 -12.75 -5.12 10.04
CA MET A 153 -13.40 -3.97 10.66
C MET A 153 -14.64 -4.38 11.47
N LEU A 154 -15.51 -5.21 10.87
CA LEU A 154 -16.69 -5.76 11.54
C LEU A 154 -16.33 -6.63 12.74
N TYR A 155 -15.30 -7.48 12.61
CA TYR A 155 -14.84 -8.32 13.71
C TYR A 155 -14.31 -7.47 14.87
N THR A 156 -13.50 -6.46 14.57
CA THR A 156 -12.98 -5.51 15.57
C THR A 156 -14.12 -4.77 16.27
N ALA A 157 -15.12 -4.27 15.53
CA ALA A 157 -16.29 -3.62 16.12
C ALA A 157 -17.10 -4.56 17.01
N ARG A 158 -17.31 -5.82 16.57
CA ARG A 158 -18.02 -6.85 17.33
C ARG A 158 -17.33 -7.21 18.65
N LEU A 159 -16.00 -7.30 18.66
CA LEU A 159 -15.20 -7.59 19.86
C LEU A 159 -15.30 -6.48 20.89
N ASN A 160 -15.35 -5.23 20.44
CA ASN A 160 -15.37 -4.05 21.29
C ASN A 160 -16.79 -3.57 21.66
N GLY A 161 -17.83 -4.30 21.24
CA GLY A 161 -19.22 -3.90 21.45
C GLY A 161 -19.63 -2.62 20.72
N TRP A 162 -18.90 -2.24 19.68
CA TRP A 162 -19.21 -1.08 18.85
C TRP A 162 -20.31 -1.41 17.84
N SER A 163 -20.96 -0.36 17.33
CA SER A 163 -22.01 -0.50 16.33
C SER A 163 -21.47 -1.14 15.05
N LEU A 164 -22.27 -2.01 14.48
CA LEU A 164 -21.95 -2.73 13.25
C LEU A 164 -22.64 -2.11 12.03
N ASP A 165 -23.54 -1.14 12.23
CA ASP A 165 -24.35 -0.56 11.16
C ASP A 165 -23.75 0.68 10.52
N ASP A 166 -22.87 1.36 11.26
CA ASP A 166 -22.24 2.63 10.92
C ASP A 166 -20.70 2.57 11.09
N TYR A 167 -20.10 1.38 11.04
CA TYR A 167 -18.64 1.23 11.21
C TYR A 167 -17.78 1.97 10.16
N LEU A 168 -18.41 2.49 9.10
CA LEU A 168 -17.78 3.32 8.07
C LEU A 168 -17.86 4.83 8.37
N ASP A 169 -18.65 5.24 9.37
CA ASP A 169 -18.74 6.64 9.78
C ASP A 169 -17.38 7.10 10.36
N PRO A 170 -16.78 8.21 9.89
CA PRO A 170 -15.55 8.76 10.46
C PRO A 170 -15.61 9.00 11.98
N ALA A 171 -16.79 9.25 12.55
CA ALA A 171 -17.00 9.42 13.98
C ALA A 171 -17.06 8.09 14.76
N HIS A 172 -17.21 6.95 14.07
CA HIS A 172 -17.28 5.63 14.69
C HIS A 172 -15.98 5.32 15.46
N PRO A 173 -16.05 4.69 16.66
CA PRO A 173 -14.85 4.39 17.46
C PRO A 173 -13.75 3.65 16.70
N LEU A 174 -14.12 2.72 15.82
CA LEU A 174 -13.18 2.02 14.93
C LEU A 174 -12.41 2.99 14.03
N GLN A 175 -13.10 3.92 13.36
CA GLN A 175 -12.48 4.83 12.40
C GLN A 175 -11.61 5.87 13.09
N ARG A 176 -12.01 6.32 14.28
CA ARG A 176 -11.14 7.13 15.15
C ARG A 176 -9.88 6.39 15.58
N THR A 177 -10.00 5.11 15.92
CA THR A 177 -8.83 4.27 16.29
C THR A 177 -7.88 4.12 15.11
N ILE A 178 -8.42 3.94 13.91
CA ILE A 178 -7.64 3.91 12.67
C ILE A 178 -6.97 5.25 12.41
N ALA A 179 -7.68 6.37 12.55
CA ALA A 179 -7.12 7.71 12.40
C ALA A 179 -5.94 7.94 13.34
N GLN A 180 -6.09 7.57 14.63
CA GLN A 180 -5.01 7.66 15.62
C GLN A 180 -3.79 6.83 15.23
N ALA A 181 -3.97 5.62 14.69
CA ALA A 181 -2.86 4.81 14.21
C ALA A 181 -2.20 5.42 12.95
N VAL A 182 -2.97 6.06 12.08
CA VAL A 182 -2.43 6.84 10.95
C VAL A 182 -1.56 7.97 11.46
N GLU A 183 -2.04 8.77 12.41
CA GLU A 183 -1.28 9.91 12.93
C GLU A 183 0.00 9.47 13.66
N ASP A 184 -0.13 8.45 14.52
CA ASP A 184 0.99 7.84 15.24
C ASP A 184 2.05 7.31 14.27
N LEU A 185 1.68 6.41 13.35
CA LEU A 185 2.63 5.71 12.48
C LEU A 185 3.18 6.60 11.37
N THR A 186 2.44 7.60 10.89
CA THR A 186 2.99 8.58 9.94
C THR A 186 3.77 9.68 10.63
N GLY A 187 3.51 9.94 11.92
CA GLY A 187 4.11 11.03 12.68
C GLY A 187 3.65 12.40 12.21
N GLN A 188 2.44 12.51 11.66
CA GLN A 188 1.81 13.75 11.21
C GLN A 188 0.29 13.67 11.43
N ALA A 189 -0.40 14.81 11.59
CA ALA A 189 -1.85 14.80 11.71
C ALA A 189 -2.49 14.48 10.35
N VAL A 190 -3.71 13.94 10.37
CA VAL A 190 -4.47 13.77 9.13
C VAL A 190 -4.90 15.13 8.60
N ALA A 191 -4.55 15.45 7.35
CA ALA A 191 -4.91 16.75 6.77
C ALA A 191 -6.38 16.84 6.36
N GLN A 192 -6.95 15.76 5.87
CA GLN A 192 -8.34 15.67 5.46
C GLN A 192 -8.84 14.22 5.51
N VAL A 193 -10.12 14.06 5.85
CA VAL A 193 -10.83 12.79 5.77
C VAL A 193 -11.90 12.89 4.69
N THR A 194 -11.95 11.90 3.81
CA THR A 194 -13.02 11.74 2.83
C THR A 194 -13.43 10.27 2.72
N VAL A 195 -14.20 9.90 1.70
CA VAL A 195 -14.68 8.54 1.48
C VAL A 195 -13.91 7.86 0.34
N ASP A 196 -13.41 6.65 0.59
CA ASP A 196 -12.75 5.80 -0.42
C ASP A 196 -13.79 5.11 -1.34
N GLY A 197 -13.35 4.53 -2.46
CA GLY A 197 -14.23 3.81 -3.38
C GLY A 197 -14.94 2.60 -2.76
N CYS A 198 -14.38 2.01 -1.70
CA CYS A 198 -15.04 0.97 -0.92
C CYS A 198 -16.05 1.51 0.12
N GLY A 199 -16.14 2.82 0.32
CA GLY A 199 -17.02 3.46 1.29
C GLY A 199 -16.41 3.70 2.68
N ALA A 200 -15.20 3.21 2.96
CA ALA A 200 -14.51 3.48 4.22
C ALA A 200 -13.83 4.87 4.23
N PRO A 201 -13.56 5.46 5.40
CA PRO A 201 -12.79 6.70 5.50
C PRO A 201 -11.41 6.60 4.85
N LEU A 202 -11.03 7.71 4.23
CA LEU A 202 -9.78 7.90 3.50
C LEU A 202 -9.01 9.07 4.13
N PHE A 203 -7.88 8.76 4.74
CA PHE A 203 -7.06 9.72 5.49
C PHE A 203 -5.94 10.25 4.59
N SER A 204 -5.86 11.57 4.38
CA SER A 204 -4.75 12.17 3.63
C SER A 204 -3.52 12.37 4.51
N VAL A 205 -2.37 12.08 3.93
CA VAL A 205 -1.04 12.14 4.52
C VAL A 205 -0.05 12.60 3.45
N SER A 206 1.19 12.92 3.82
CA SER A 206 2.29 13.14 2.89
C SER A 206 2.93 11.82 2.43
N LEU A 207 3.63 11.85 1.30
CA LEU A 207 4.36 10.69 0.79
C LEU A 207 5.49 10.28 1.75
N HIS A 208 6.14 11.27 2.35
CA HIS A 208 7.14 11.06 3.39
C HIS A 208 6.55 10.38 4.64
N GLY A 209 5.38 10.84 5.13
CA GLY A 209 4.74 10.19 6.27
C GLY A 209 4.27 8.76 5.96
N LEU A 210 3.83 8.48 4.73
CA LEU A 210 3.55 7.11 4.30
C LEU A 210 4.80 6.22 4.37
N ALA A 211 5.95 6.70 3.89
CA ALA A 211 7.22 5.98 3.97
C ALA A 211 7.63 5.71 5.44
N ARG A 212 7.50 6.71 6.33
CA ARG A 212 7.76 6.53 7.78
C ARG A 212 6.86 5.48 8.41
N ALA A 213 5.56 5.47 8.06
CA ALA A 213 4.64 4.45 8.56
C ALA A 213 5.06 3.04 8.12
N ALA A 214 5.48 2.87 6.86
CA ALA A 214 5.97 1.59 6.38
C ALA A 214 7.26 1.15 7.09
N VAL A 215 8.20 2.07 7.35
CA VAL A 215 9.42 1.78 8.14
C VAL A 215 9.06 1.26 9.53
N ARG A 216 8.18 1.98 10.23
CA ARG A 216 7.77 1.62 11.60
C ARG A 216 7.05 0.29 11.66
N ILE A 217 6.37 -0.12 10.59
CA ILE A 217 5.74 -1.43 10.50
C ILE A 217 6.77 -2.52 10.17
N ALA A 218 7.59 -2.29 9.14
CA ALA A 218 8.53 -3.28 8.62
C ALA A 218 9.66 -3.64 9.60
N GLY A 219 10.12 -2.68 10.41
CA GLY A 219 11.23 -2.82 11.35
C GLY A 219 10.81 -2.92 12.82
N ALA A 220 9.52 -3.15 13.10
CA ALA A 220 9.02 -3.27 14.47
C ALA A 220 9.60 -4.49 15.20
N ALA A 221 9.69 -4.39 16.54
CA ALA A 221 10.17 -5.50 17.35
C ALA A 221 9.23 -6.72 17.28
N PRO A 222 9.76 -7.96 17.28
CA PRO A 222 8.94 -9.17 17.18
C PRO A 222 7.81 -9.21 18.21
N GLY A 223 6.63 -9.63 17.77
CA GLY A 223 5.44 -9.78 18.61
C GLY A 223 4.61 -8.51 18.81
N THR A 224 5.08 -7.33 18.39
CA THR A 224 4.23 -6.13 18.39
C THR A 224 3.15 -6.24 17.30
N PRO A 225 2.02 -5.50 17.40
CA PRO A 225 1.02 -5.44 16.35
C PRO A 225 1.59 -5.09 14.97
N GLU A 226 2.55 -4.17 14.92
CA GLU A 226 3.25 -3.74 13.71
C GLU A 226 4.03 -4.88 13.07
N ALA A 227 4.86 -5.58 13.85
CA ALA A 227 5.64 -6.72 13.36
C ALA A 227 4.74 -7.84 12.87
N ARG A 228 3.66 -8.15 13.61
CA ARG A 228 2.68 -9.18 13.21
C ARG A 228 2.01 -8.87 11.86
N VAL A 229 1.68 -7.61 11.59
CA VAL A 229 1.15 -7.20 10.28
C VAL A 229 2.21 -7.35 9.19
N ALA A 230 3.44 -6.92 9.46
CA ALA A 230 4.53 -7.04 8.50
C ALA A 230 4.79 -8.50 8.12
N ASP A 231 4.89 -9.37 9.12
CA ASP A 231 5.18 -10.79 8.95
C ASP A 231 4.03 -11.51 8.22
N ALA A 232 2.78 -11.27 8.63
CA ALA A 232 1.62 -11.82 7.94
C ALA A 232 1.60 -11.45 6.44
N MET A 233 1.87 -10.19 6.10
CA MET A 233 1.90 -9.74 4.71
C MET A 233 3.06 -10.34 3.91
N ARG A 234 4.24 -10.51 4.52
CA ARG A 234 5.41 -11.14 3.87
C ARG A 234 5.17 -12.62 3.62
N ASP A 235 4.70 -13.33 4.64
CA ASP A 235 4.51 -14.78 4.62
C ASP A 235 3.32 -15.21 3.74
N HIS A 236 2.33 -14.33 3.60
CA HIS A 236 1.11 -14.56 2.81
C HIS A 236 0.87 -13.44 1.80
N ALA A 237 1.91 -13.12 1.03
CA ALA A 237 1.92 -12.05 0.03
C ALA A 237 0.74 -12.12 -0.96
N GLU A 238 0.35 -13.32 -1.40
CA GLU A 238 -0.82 -13.51 -2.24
C GLU A 238 -2.12 -13.10 -1.56
N MET A 239 -2.27 -13.29 -0.25
CA MET A 239 -3.48 -12.90 0.48
C MET A 239 -3.57 -11.38 0.66
N ALA A 240 -2.43 -10.70 0.77
CA ALA A 240 -2.36 -9.24 0.89
C ALA A 240 -2.65 -8.49 -0.43
N SER A 241 -2.55 -9.15 -1.59
CA SER A 241 -2.85 -8.51 -2.89
C SER A 241 -3.46 -9.44 -3.94
N GLY A 242 -2.88 -10.60 -4.19
CA GLY A 242 -3.26 -11.52 -5.26
C GLY A 242 -2.04 -12.26 -5.79
N SER A 243 -2.23 -13.50 -6.20
CA SER A 243 -1.15 -14.44 -6.51
C SER A 243 -0.25 -13.97 -7.66
N GLY A 244 -0.84 -13.37 -8.70
CA GLY A 244 -0.15 -12.84 -9.88
C GLY A 244 0.17 -11.34 -9.82
N ARG A 245 0.02 -10.70 -8.65
CA ARG A 245 0.21 -9.25 -8.52
C ARG A 245 1.66 -8.86 -8.27
N ASP A 246 2.05 -7.72 -8.83
CA ASP A 246 3.40 -7.15 -8.74
C ASP A 246 3.86 -6.97 -7.29
N VAL A 247 2.98 -6.53 -6.38
CA VAL A 247 3.32 -6.34 -4.96
C VAL A 247 3.64 -7.67 -4.27
N ALA A 248 2.89 -8.73 -4.57
CA ALA A 248 3.17 -10.05 -4.02
C ALA A 248 4.48 -10.63 -4.57
N ALA A 249 4.73 -10.47 -5.87
CA ALA A 249 5.99 -10.83 -6.49
C ALA A 249 7.17 -10.06 -5.86
N LEU A 250 7.02 -8.75 -5.65
CA LEU A 250 8.06 -7.90 -5.09
C LEU A 250 8.42 -8.27 -3.65
N MET A 251 7.42 -8.57 -2.80
CA MET A 251 7.67 -9.06 -1.43
C MET A 251 8.39 -10.42 -1.41
N ARG A 252 8.11 -11.31 -2.37
CA ARG A 252 8.81 -12.60 -2.50
C ARG A 252 10.24 -12.44 -3.02
N ALA A 253 10.46 -11.51 -3.94
CA ALA A 253 11.76 -11.28 -4.57
C ALA A 253 12.78 -10.64 -3.61
N VAL A 254 12.33 -9.82 -2.67
CA VAL A 254 13.20 -9.07 -1.76
C VAL A 254 12.98 -9.54 -0.31
N PRO A 255 13.93 -10.27 0.29
CA PRO A 255 13.79 -10.77 1.66
C PRO A 255 13.50 -9.67 2.68
N GLY A 256 12.48 -9.88 3.51
CA GLY A 256 12.06 -8.94 4.55
C GLY A 256 11.34 -7.69 4.03
N LEU A 257 11.07 -7.57 2.74
CA LEU A 257 10.37 -6.40 2.20
C LEU A 257 8.89 -6.44 2.58
N LEU A 258 8.42 -5.39 3.25
CA LEU A 258 7.00 -5.07 3.32
C LEU A 258 6.67 -4.15 2.14
N ALA A 259 5.70 -4.49 1.30
CA ALA A 259 5.28 -3.63 0.20
C ALA A 259 3.75 -3.51 0.12
N LYS A 260 3.27 -2.34 -0.32
CA LYS A 260 1.86 -2.11 -0.58
C LYS A 260 1.66 -1.08 -1.68
N ASP A 261 0.72 -1.37 -2.56
CA ASP A 261 0.21 -0.46 -3.59
C ASP A 261 -1.06 0.28 -3.16
N GLY A 262 -1.30 1.41 -3.81
CA GLY A 262 -2.56 2.12 -3.81
C GLY A 262 -2.99 2.52 -5.22
N PHE A 263 -4.30 2.68 -5.41
CA PHE A 263 -4.86 3.34 -6.59
C PHE A 263 -4.24 4.71 -6.79
N GLU A 264 -4.35 5.24 -8.01
CA GLU A 264 -3.72 6.50 -8.40
C GLU A 264 -2.19 6.43 -8.33
N GLY A 265 -1.59 5.31 -8.77
CA GLY A 265 -0.14 5.20 -9.00
C GLY A 265 0.71 5.30 -7.74
N VAL A 266 0.26 4.72 -6.63
CA VAL A 266 0.96 4.76 -5.33
C VAL A 266 1.67 3.43 -5.07
N GLN A 267 2.94 3.49 -4.67
CA GLN A 267 3.69 2.34 -4.14
C GLN A 267 4.42 2.77 -2.87
N VAL A 268 4.39 1.94 -1.84
CA VAL A 268 5.28 2.06 -0.68
C VAL A 268 5.93 0.71 -0.40
N ALA A 269 7.21 0.73 -0.02
CA ALA A 269 7.90 -0.46 0.43
C ALA A 269 8.97 -0.12 1.48
N ALA A 270 9.17 -1.00 2.46
CA ALA A 270 10.13 -0.80 3.54
C ALA A 270 10.83 -2.10 3.92
N LEU A 271 12.11 -1.99 4.27
CA LEU A 271 12.96 -3.05 4.77
C LEU A 271 13.01 -3.03 6.31
N PRO A 272 13.34 -4.15 6.96
CA PRO A 272 13.41 -4.21 8.42
C PRO A 272 14.52 -3.35 9.03
N ASP A 273 15.51 -2.94 8.23
CA ASP A 273 16.64 -2.14 8.67
C ASP A 273 16.41 -0.62 8.60
N GLY A 274 15.17 -0.19 8.36
CA GLY A 274 14.78 1.22 8.36
C GLY A 274 14.76 1.88 6.99
N ARG A 275 15.31 1.22 5.95
CA ARG A 275 15.25 1.76 4.58
C ARG A 275 13.85 1.63 3.99
N ALA A 276 13.40 2.64 3.26
CA ALA A 276 12.09 2.60 2.60
C ALA A 276 12.02 3.46 1.35
N VAL A 277 11.03 3.17 0.52
CA VAL A 277 10.68 3.98 -0.65
C VAL A 277 9.18 4.25 -0.65
N ALA A 278 8.79 5.43 -1.11
CA ALA A 278 7.41 5.69 -1.50
C ALA A 278 7.38 6.47 -2.81
N VAL A 279 6.44 6.09 -3.68
CA VAL A 279 6.28 6.60 -5.05
C VAL A 279 4.83 7.00 -5.25
N LYS A 280 4.62 8.18 -5.83
CA LYS A 280 3.33 8.64 -6.35
C LYS A 280 3.51 9.10 -7.79
N ILE A 281 2.88 8.42 -8.74
CA ILE A 281 2.81 8.87 -10.13
C ILE A 281 1.66 9.88 -10.26
N ALA A 282 1.94 11.06 -10.83
CA ALA A 282 1.04 12.21 -10.84
C ALA A 282 -0.30 11.92 -11.52
N ASP A 283 -0.26 11.30 -12.71
CA ASP A 283 -1.43 10.93 -13.52
C ASP A 283 -2.10 9.61 -13.08
N GLY A 284 -1.58 8.98 -12.02
CA GLY A 284 -2.08 7.71 -11.50
C GLY A 284 -1.72 6.47 -12.34
N ALA A 285 -0.88 6.61 -13.38
CA ALA A 285 -0.57 5.52 -14.30
C ALA A 285 0.25 4.39 -13.66
N ASP A 286 -0.26 3.16 -13.79
CA ASP A 286 0.38 1.99 -13.21
C ASP A 286 1.68 1.58 -13.93
N ARG A 287 1.75 1.83 -15.24
CA ARG A 287 2.90 1.44 -16.08
C ARG A 287 4.24 2.04 -15.63
N ALA A 288 4.22 3.17 -14.92
CA ALA A 288 5.42 3.80 -14.36
C ALA A 288 5.63 3.48 -12.88
N ARG A 289 4.58 3.09 -12.14
CA ARG A 289 4.64 2.84 -10.69
C ARG A 289 5.69 1.78 -10.34
N VAL A 290 5.60 0.60 -10.96
CA VAL A 290 6.45 -0.55 -10.64
C VAL A 290 7.93 -0.30 -11.02
N PRO A 291 8.26 0.18 -12.23
CA PRO A 291 9.66 0.46 -12.59
C PRO A 291 10.31 1.54 -11.74
N VAL A 292 9.57 2.59 -11.40
CA VAL A 292 10.09 3.68 -10.54
C VAL A 292 10.32 3.18 -9.13
N ALA A 293 9.41 2.37 -8.57
CA ALA A 293 9.60 1.77 -7.25
C ALA A 293 10.77 0.79 -7.20
N ALA A 294 10.94 -0.03 -8.24
CA ALA A 294 12.08 -0.94 -8.35
C ALA A 294 13.41 -0.16 -8.42
N ALA A 295 13.49 0.88 -9.24
CA ALA A 295 14.69 1.73 -9.29
C ALA A 295 14.96 2.44 -7.95
N ALA A 296 13.91 2.93 -7.27
CA ALA A 296 14.05 3.50 -5.93
C ALA A 296 14.56 2.48 -4.90
N LEU A 297 14.10 1.22 -4.95
CA LEU A 297 14.59 0.15 -4.08
C LEU A 297 16.07 -0.20 -4.37
N ALA A 298 16.45 -0.26 -5.65
CA ALA A 298 17.83 -0.45 -6.05
C ALA A 298 18.73 0.70 -5.55
N ARG A 299 18.24 1.95 -5.64
CA ARG A 299 18.88 3.14 -5.06
C ARG A 299 18.99 3.08 -3.54
N ALA A 300 18.01 2.49 -2.87
CA ALA A 300 18.04 2.18 -1.44
C ALA A 300 19.00 1.02 -1.09
N GLY A 301 19.63 0.38 -2.07
CA GLY A 301 20.63 -0.68 -1.87
C GLY A 301 20.08 -2.10 -1.87
N VAL A 302 18.87 -2.33 -2.39
CA VAL A 302 18.41 -3.67 -2.78
C VAL A 302 19.19 -4.13 -4.01
N ASP A 303 19.53 -5.41 -4.09
CA ASP A 303 20.23 -5.98 -5.25
C ASP A 303 19.39 -5.80 -6.53
N PRO A 304 19.91 -5.07 -7.55
CA PRO A 304 19.23 -4.93 -8.83
C PRO A 304 18.84 -6.26 -9.50
N ALA A 305 19.58 -7.35 -9.23
CA ALA A 305 19.26 -8.67 -9.78
C ALA A 305 17.90 -9.19 -9.28
N ALA A 306 17.56 -8.95 -8.01
CA ALA A 306 16.25 -9.30 -7.44
C ALA A 306 15.11 -8.44 -8.02
N LEU A 307 15.45 -7.31 -8.65
CA LEU A 307 14.49 -6.33 -9.13
C LEU A 307 14.28 -6.36 -10.66
N ALA A 308 14.99 -7.24 -11.37
CA ALA A 308 15.02 -7.27 -12.82
C ALA A 308 13.64 -7.46 -13.48
N GLU A 309 12.76 -8.27 -12.89
CA GLU A 309 11.40 -8.50 -13.41
C GLU A 309 10.48 -7.28 -13.28
N PHE A 310 10.84 -6.31 -12.43
CA PHE A 310 10.06 -5.11 -12.15
C PHE A 310 10.48 -3.90 -12.99
N ALA A 311 11.39 -4.08 -13.97
CA ALA A 311 11.83 -3.02 -14.88
C ALA A 311 10.72 -2.49 -15.81
N GLY A 312 9.56 -3.15 -15.83
CA GLY A 312 8.38 -2.76 -16.60
C GLY A 312 8.19 -3.58 -17.86
N ALA A 313 6.96 -3.59 -18.37
CA ALA A 313 6.63 -4.32 -19.59
C ALA A 313 7.32 -3.70 -20.83
N PRO A 314 7.82 -4.51 -21.77
CA PRO A 314 8.33 -4.00 -23.03
C PRO A 314 7.22 -3.31 -23.82
N LEU A 315 7.55 -2.20 -24.45
CA LEU A 315 6.65 -1.52 -25.37
C LEU A 315 6.68 -2.24 -26.71
N LEU A 316 5.53 -2.72 -27.15
CA LEU A 316 5.41 -3.44 -28.42
C LEU A 316 4.95 -2.52 -29.56
N GLY A 317 5.39 -2.85 -30.77
CA GLY A 317 4.96 -2.25 -32.04
C GLY A 317 4.97 -3.33 -33.12
N GLY A 318 3.81 -3.64 -33.70
CA GLY A 318 3.68 -4.74 -34.67
C GLY A 318 4.07 -6.12 -34.11
N GLY A 319 3.97 -6.32 -32.78
CA GLY A 319 4.38 -7.55 -32.10
C GLY A 319 5.87 -7.64 -31.73
N ALA A 320 6.70 -6.68 -32.15
CA ALA A 320 8.12 -6.61 -31.78
C ALA A 320 8.34 -5.61 -30.63
N VAL A 321 9.40 -5.83 -29.84
CA VAL A 321 9.83 -4.87 -28.82
C VAL A 321 10.42 -3.64 -29.51
N VAL A 322 9.82 -2.48 -29.25
CA VAL A 322 10.23 -1.19 -29.83
C VAL A 322 10.61 -0.18 -28.76
N GLY A 323 10.51 -0.51 -27.47
CA GLY A 323 10.71 0.46 -26.41
C GLY A 323 10.49 -0.08 -25.01
N SER A 324 10.56 0.81 -24.03
CA SER A 324 10.31 0.52 -22.62
C SER A 324 10.00 1.79 -21.83
N VAL A 325 9.46 1.62 -20.62
CA VAL A 325 9.54 2.67 -19.59
C VAL A 325 10.96 2.65 -19.00
N ARG A 326 11.53 3.82 -18.76
CA ARG A 326 12.86 4.00 -18.16
C ARG A 326 12.77 5.01 -17.02
N PRO A 327 13.03 4.60 -15.76
CA PRO A 327 13.17 5.54 -14.65
C PRO A 327 14.22 6.62 -14.95
N VAL A 328 14.08 7.79 -14.34
CA VAL A 328 15.08 8.87 -14.49
C VAL A 328 16.41 8.49 -13.84
N ARG A 329 17.52 8.99 -14.40
CA ARG A 329 18.89 8.70 -13.92
C ARG A 329 19.15 9.06 -12.45
N ALA A 330 18.35 9.96 -11.87
CA ALA A 330 18.44 10.27 -10.45
C ALA A 330 18.13 9.05 -9.54
N LEU A 331 17.45 8.04 -10.09
CA LEU A 331 17.16 6.76 -9.43
C LEU A 331 18.20 5.67 -9.74
N ASP A 332 19.25 5.96 -10.51
CA ASP A 332 20.31 4.99 -10.76
C ASP A 332 20.95 4.60 -9.42
N PRO A 333 21.28 3.31 -9.19
CA PRO A 333 21.94 2.89 -7.96
C PRO A 333 23.20 3.69 -7.70
N LEU A 334 23.48 4.05 -6.44
CA LEU A 334 24.78 4.63 -6.11
C LEU A 334 25.86 3.62 -6.50
N ALA A 335 26.86 4.08 -7.23
CA ALA A 335 28.06 3.29 -7.44
C ALA A 335 28.60 2.92 -6.05
N ARG A 336 28.64 1.61 -5.73
CA ARG A 336 29.30 1.16 -4.50
C ARG A 336 30.74 1.68 -4.57
N PRO A 337 31.24 2.44 -3.57
CA PRO A 337 32.65 2.76 -3.55
C PRO A 337 33.43 1.43 -3.63
N ALA A 338 34.29 1.33 -4.63
CA ALA A 338 35.11 0.15 -4.87
C ALA A 338 36.22 0.08 -3.82
N TYR A 339 35.88 -0.11 -2.55
CA TYR A 339 36.84 -0.38 -1.48
C TYR A 339 36.16 -1.18 -0.36
N ALA A 340 36.49 -2.47 -0.33
CA ALA A 340 36.75 -3.26 0.89
C ALA A 340 37.91 -4.20 0.56
#